data_AF-A0A3T2V219-F1
#
_entry.id   AF-A0A3T2V219-F1
#
_cell.length_a   1.000
_cell.length_b   1.000
_cell.length_c   1.000
_cell.angle_alpha   90.00
_cell.angle_beta   90.00
_cell.angle_gamma   90.00
#
_symmetry.space_group_name_H-M   'P 1'
#
loop_
_entity.id
_entity.type
_entity.pdbx_description
1 polymer ?
#
loop_
_entity_poly.entity_id
_entity_poly.type
_entity_poly.pdbx_seq_one_letter_code
_entity_poly.pdbx_strand_id
1 'polypeptide(L)'
;GSGAPCSSRVNITSLSTFTKGNLVVDAHMGGFFAAQMKFAGYDVIIIEGKAKSPVWLKIKDDKVSLEKADFLWGKGTRATTEEICRLTSPETCVAAIGQAGENLVPLSGMLNSRNHSGGAGTGAIMGSKNLKAIAVEGTKGVNIADRQEMKRLNDYMMTELIGANNNHVVPSTPQSWAEYSDPKSRWTARKGLFWGAAEGGPIETGEIPPGNQNTVGFRTYKSVFDLGPAAEKYTVKMSGCHSCPIRCMTQMNIPRVKEFGVPSTGGNTCVANFVHTTIFPNGPKDFEDKDDGRVIGNLVGLNLFDDYGLWCNYGQLHRDFTYCYSKGVFKCVLPAEEYAEIHWDQLEAGDVNFIKDFYYRLAHRVGELSHLADGSYAIAERWNLGEEYWGYAKNKLWSPFGYPVHHANEASAQVGSIVNCMFNRDCMTHTHINFIGSGLPL
;
A
#
# COMPACT_ATOMS: atom_id res chain seq x y z
N GLY A 1 1.97 -6.59 -19.08
CA GLY A 1 0.98 -6.80 -20.16
C GLY A 1 1.36 -7.90 -21.15
N SER A 2 2.44 -8.67 -20.94
CA SER A 2 2.76 -9.81 -21.80
C SER A 2 1.91 -11.05 -21.51
N GLY A 3 1.25 -11.10 -20.34
CA GLY A 3 0.57 -12.31 -19.84
C GLY A 3 1.45 -13.18 -18.93
N ALA A 4 2.75 -12.89 -18.83
CA ALA A 4 3.64 -13.58 -17.90
C ALA A 4 3.16 -13.41 -16.44
N PRO A 5 3.17 -14.46 -15.60
CA PRO A 5 2.70 -14.35 -14.24
C PRO A 5 3.43 -13.27 -13.42
N CYS A 6 2.68 -12.53 -12.61
CA CYS A 6 3.22 -11.50 -11.70
C CYS A 6 3.97 -10.32 -12.38
N SER A 7 3.75 -10.07 -13.68
CA SER A 7 4.52 -9.10 -14.48
C SER A 7 3.85 -7.72 -14.68
N SER A 8 2.94 -7.30 -13.79
CA SER A 8 2.19 -6.03 -13.92
C SER A 8 2.52 -5.04 -12.80
N ARG A 9 3.77 -4.57 -12.79
CA ARG A 9 4.26 -3.51 -11.89
C ARG A 9 4.65 -2.29 -12.71
N VAL A 10 4.34 -1.10 -12.21
CA VAL A 10 4.88 0.16 -12.73
C VAL A 10 5.94 0.68 -11.76
N ASN A 11 7.01 1.23 -12.31
CA ASN A 11 8.00 2.01 -11.58
C ASN A 11 7.75 3.50 -11.82
N ILE A 12 7.84 4.31 -10.77
CA ILE A 12 7.67 5.76 -10.83
C ILE A 12 8.91 6.39 -10.19
N THR A 13 9.79 6.95 -11.03
CA THR A 13 11.04 7.56 -10.59
C THR A 13 10.86 9.06 -10.43
N SER A 14 11.31 9.60 -9.30
CA SER A 14 11.34 11.05 -9.06
C SER A 14 12.44 11.43 -8.07
N LEU A 15 12.53 12.70 -7.69
CA LEU A 15 13.28 13.13 -6.52
C LEU A 15 12.38 13.02 -5.29
N SER A 16 12.92 12.43 -4.22
CA SER A 16 12.20 12.25 -2.96
C SER A 16 11.72 13.57 -2.38
N THR A 17 10.53 13.54 -1.79
CA THR A 17 9.90 14.70 -1.12
C THR A 17 10.07 14.66 0.39
N PHE A 18 10.40 13.50 0.97
CA PHE A 18 10.30 13.23 2.41
C PHE A 18 11.66 12.93 3.06
N THR A 19 12.74 12.92 2.26
CA THR A 19 14.10 12.61 2.74
C THR A 19 15.05 13.77 2.54
N LYS A 20 16.10 13.77 3.36
CA LYS A 20 17.16 14.78 3.28
C LYS A 20 17.80 14.77 1.89
N GLY A 21 17.88 15.94 1.26
CA GLY A 21 18.59 16.12 0.00
C GLY A 21 17.86 15.68 -1.27
N ASN A 22 16.56 15.33 -1.19
CA ASN A 22 15.71 15.01 -2.34
C ASN A 22 16.33 13.93 -3.26
N LEU A 23 16.82 12.85 -2.68
CA LEU A 23 17.52 11.79 -3.43
C LEU A 23 16.60 11.09 -4.43
N VAL A 24 17.19 10.49 -5.47
CA VAL A 24 16.43 9.71 -6.47
C VAL A 24 15.68 8.56 -5.79
N VAL A 25 14.42 8.40 -6.18
CA VAL A 25 13.44 7.56 -5.49
C VAL A 25 12.53 6.82 -6.48
N ASP A 26 12.31 5.52 -6.29
CA ASP A 26 11.57 4.65 -7.23
C ASP A 26 10.32 4.01 -6.61
N ALA A 27 9.14 4.62 -6.77
CA ALA A 27 7.90 4.05 -6.25
C ALA A 27 7.40 2.90 -7.14
N HIS A 28 6.96 1.81 -6.52
CA HIS A 28 6.39 0.68 -7.25
C HIS A 28 4.92 0.51 -6.94
N MET A 29 4.10 0.41 -7.98
CA MET A 29 2.67 0.21 -7.85
C MET A 29 2.24 -1.00 -8.68
N GLY A 30 1.31 -1.78 -8.14
CA GLY A 30 0.73 -2.94 -8.82
C GLY A 30 -0.53 -2.60 -9.59
N GLY A 31 -1.41 -3.59 -9.71
CA GLY A 31 -2.72 -3.46 -10.34
C GLY A 31 -2.65 -3.63 -11.85
N PHE A 32 -3.45 -2.84 -12.56
CA PHE A 32 -3.65 -2.96 -14.00
C PHE A 32 -2.99 -1.82 -14.80
N PHE A 33 -2.45 -0.80 -14.14
CA PHE A 33 -1.97 0.43 -14.79
C PHE A 33 -0.82 0.15 -15.76
N ALA A 34 0.21 -0.59 -15.32
CA ALA A 34 1.33 -0.98 -16.18
C ALA A 34 0.88 -1.82 -17.40
N ALA A 35 -0.09 -2.71 -17.21
CA ALA A 35 -0.63 -3.50 -18.30
C ALA A 35 -1.37 -2.61 -19.32
N GLN A 36 -2.22 -1.70 -18.84
CA GLN A 36 -2.96 -0.75 -19.68
C GLN A 36 -2.02 0.20 -20.44
N MET A 37 -0.91 0.67 -19.84
CA MET A 37 0.13 1.42 -20.55
C MET A 37 0.70 0.62 -21.73
N LYS A 38 1.07 -0.64 -21.50
CA LYS A 38 1.60 -1.52 -22.55
C LYS A 38 0.56 -1.81 -23.63
N PHE A 39 -0.71 -2.00 -23.27
CA PHE A 39 -1.80 -2.20 -24.23
C PHE A 39 -2.11 -0.93 -25.04
N ALA A 40 -1.87 0.25 -24.48
CA ALA A 40 -2.02 1.51 -25.22
C ALA A 40 -0.82 1.78 -26.17
N GLY A 41 0.30 1.08 -25.94
CA GLY A 41 1.51 1.17 -26.77
C GLY A 41 2.67 1.95 -26.15
N TYR A 42 2.64 2.19 -24.83
CA TYR A 42 3.64 3.01 -24.14
C TYR A 42 4.44 2.20 -23.11
N ASP A 43 5.75 2.40 -23.12
CA ASP A 43 6.68 1.86 -22.11
C ASP A 43 6.94 2.84 -20.97
N VAL A 44 6.99 4.14 -21.31
CA VAL A 44 7.36 5.22 -20.39
C VAL A 44 6.44 6.40 -20.63
N ILE A 45 6.04 7.06 -19.54
CA ILE A 45 5.38 8.37 -19.57
C ILE A 45 6.28 9.32 -18.77
N ILE A 46 6.71 10.42 -19.39
CA ILE A 46 7.54 11.45 -18.76
C ILE A 46 6.68 12.70 -18.58
N ILE A 47 6.54 13.17 -17.34
CA ILE A 47 5.76 14.37 -17.00
C ILE A 47 6.68 15.52 -16.59
N GLU A 48 6.81 16.51 -17.46
CA GLU A 48 7.64 17.70 -17.23
C GLU A 48 6.80 18.96 -17.05
N GLY A 49 7.41 20.02 -16.50
CA GLY A 49 6.73 21.29 -16.24
C GLY A 49 5.61 21.20 -15.20
N LYS A 50 4.70 22.18 -15.24
CA LYS A 50 3.53 22.36 -14.38
C LYS A 50 2.39 22.98 -15.19
N ALA A 51 1.17 22.45 -15.08
CA ALA A 51 0.00 23.02 -15.72
C ALA A 51 -0.47 24.30 -15.01
N LYS A 52 -1.08 25.25 -15.75
CA LYS A 52 -1.58 26.53 -15.19
C LYS A 52 -2.77 26.35 -14.23
N SER A 53 -3.56 25.30 -14.42
CA SER A 53 -4.69 24.89 -13.59
C SER A 53 -4.70 23.36 -13.46
N PRO A 54 -5.49 22.78 -12.54
CA PRO A 54 -5.65 21.33 -12.42
C PRO A 54 -6.01 20.66 -13.75
N VAL A 55 -5.27 19.61 -14.11
CA VAL A 55 -5.51 18.76 -15.29
C VAL A 55 -5.42 17.27 -14.96
N TRP A 56 -5.94 16.42 -15.84
CA TRP A 56 -5.67 14.98 -15.85
C TRP A 56 -5.24 14.53 -17.25
N LEU A 57 -4.38 13.51 -17.32
CA LEU A 57 -3.88 12.96 -18.57
C LEU A 57 -4.77 11.81 -19.02
N LYS A 58 -5.37 11.93 -20.20
CA LYS A 58 -6.21 10.91 -20.84
C LYS A 58 -5.41 10.22 -21.95
N ILE A 59 -5.23 8.91 -21.83
CA ILE A 59 -4.59 8.07 -22.85
C ILE A 59 -5.60 7.00 -23.27
N LYS A 60 -6.01 7.02 -24.54
CA LYS A 60 -6.75 5.93 -25.18
C LYS A 60 -6.04 5.52 -26.46
N ASP A 61 -5.26 4.44 -26.37
CA ASP A 61 -4.35 4.02 -27.44
C ASP A 61 -3.49 5.21 -27.95
N ASP A 62 -3.60 5.56 -29.23
CA ASP A 62 -2.83 6.66 -29.86
C ASP A 62 -3.41 8.06 -29.58
N LYS A 63 -4.56 8.15 -28.89
CA LYS A 63 -5.18 9.44 -28.53
C LYS A 63 -4.75 9.85 -27.14
N VAL A 64 -3.98 10.93 -27.06
CA VAL A 64 -3.47 11.50 -25.80
C VAL A 64 -3.92 12.95 -25.67
N SER A 65 -4.53 13.29 -24.54
CA SER A 65 -4.94 14.67 -24.23
C SER A 65 -4.76 15.03 -22.76
N LEU A 66 -4.51 16.31 -22.48
CA LEU A 66 -4.62 16.88 -21.15
C LEU A 66 -5.99 17.52 -21.01
N GLU A 67 -6.77 17.02 -20.06
CA GLU A 67 -8.15 17.42 -19.81
C GLU A 67 -8.21 18.27 -18.54
N LYS A 68 -9.16 19.21 -18.46
CA LYS A 68 -9.36 20.00 -17.24
C LYS A 68 -9.78 19.12 -16.08
N ALA A 69 -9.28 19.42 -14.88
CA ALA A 69 -9.57 18.66 -13.66
C ALA A 69 -10.12 19.53 -12.51
N ASP A 70 -10.61 20.73 -12.79
CA ASP A 70 -11.17 21.63 -11.76
C ASP A 70 -12.29 20.96 -10.96
N PHE A 71 -13.12 20.14 -11.63
CA PHE A 71 -14.21 19.38 -11.00
C PHE A 71 -13.75 18.13 -10.24
N LEU A 72 -12.47 17.77 -10.33
CA LEU A 72 -11.85 16.64 -9.64
C LEU A 72 -10.96 17.11 -8.48
N TRP A 73 -10.38 18.30 -8.58
CA TRP A 73 -9.53 18.87 -7.55
C TRP A 73 -10.31 19.01 -6.23
N GLY A 74 -9.72 18.61 -5.11
CA GLY A 74 -10.36 18.53 -3.80
C GLY A 74 -11.12 17.23 -3.53
N LYS A 75 -11.34 16.37 -4.55
CA LYS A 75 -11.94 15.04 -4.36
C LYS A 75 -10.89 14.01 -3.93
N GLY A 76 -11.32 12.99 -3.20
CA GLY A 76 -10.48 11.82 -2.92
C GLY A 76 -10.17 10.97 -4.16
N THR A 77 -9.22 10.05 -4.03
CA THR A 77 -8.77 9.18 -5.13
C THR A 77 -9.88 8.32 -5.70
N ARG A 78 -10.80 7.82 -4.85
CA ARG A 78 -11.88 6.93 -5.28
C ARG A 78 -12.92 7.66 -6.11
N ALA A 79 -13.39 8.81 -5.60
CA ALA A 79 -14.34 9.65 -6.33
C ALA A 79 -13.73 10.16 -7.65
N THR A 80 -12.43 10.47 -7.66
CA THR A 80 -11.70 10.86 -8.88
C THR A 80 -11.70 9.75 -9.92
N THR A 81 -11.32 8.52 -9.52
CA THR A 81 -11.33 7.36 -10.39
C THR A 81 -12.72 7.08 -10.95
N GLU A 82 -13.74 7.05 -10.09
CA GLU A 82 -15.12 6.76 -10.51
C GLU A 82 -15.65 7.79 -11.50
N GLU A 83 -15.37 9.07 -11.28
CA GLU A 83 -15.80 10.14 -12.17
C GLU A 83 -15.10 10.08 -13.53
N ILE A 84 -13.78 9.85 -13.55
CA ILE A 84 -13.05 9.66 -14.81
C ILE A 84 -13.60 8.45 -15.57
N CYS A 85 -13.81 7.30 -14.91
CA CYS A 85 -14.38 6.12 -15.56
C CYS A 85 -15.80 6.36 -16.11
N ARG A 86 -16.62 7.21 -15.49
CA ARG A 86 -17.94 7.62 -16.05
C ARG A 86 -17.80 8.49 -17.30
N LEU A 87 -16.80 9.37 -17.33
CA LEU A 87 -16.50 10.22 -18.48
C LEU A 87 -15.81 9.47 -19.63
N THR A 88 -15.23 8.31 -19.35
CA THR A 88 -14.50 7.49 -20.32
C THR A 88 -15.13 6.12 -20.52
N SER A 89 -14.80 5.15 -19.67
CA SER A 89 -15.19 3.75 -19.74
C SER A 89 -14.92 3.05 -18.40
N PRO A 90 -15.70 2.01 -18.05
CA PRO A 90 -15.38 1.11 -16.94
C PRO A 90 -14.01 0.40 -17.08
N GLU A 91 -13.49 0.27 -18.31
CA GLU A 91 -12.19 -0.36 -18.59
C GLU A 91 -10.99 0.57 -18.37
N THR A 92 -11.22 1.88 -18.21
CA THR A 92 -10.15 2.85 -18.00
C THR A 92 -9.49 2.62 -16.63
N CYS A 93 -8.17 2.45 -16.63
CA CYS A 93 -7.38 2.36 -15.41
C CYS A 93 -6.82 3.72 -15.03
N VAL A 94 -7.19 4.21 -13.84
CA VAL A 94 -6.86 5.54 -13.36
C VAL A 94 -5.86 5.44 -12.22
N ALA A 95 -4.76 6.20 -12.28
CA ALA A 95 -3.91 6.48 -11.14
C ALA A 95 -4.10 7.95 -10.73
N ALA A 96 -4.62 8.18 -9.53
CA ALA A 96 -5.02 9.51 -9.05
C ALA A 96 -4.32 9.89 -7.73
N ILE A 97 -4.21 11.19 -7.47
CA ILE A 97 -3.83 11.73 -6.16
C ILE A 97 -5.07 12.14 -5.37
N GLY A 98 -5.00 12.06 -4.05
CA GLY A 98 -5.98 12.66 -3.15
C GLY A 98 -5.54 14.05 -2.68
N GLN A 99 -6.25 14.60 -1.71
CA GLN A 99 -6.02 15.93 -1.16
C GLN A 99 -4.63 16.08 -0.53
N ALA A 100 -4.05 15.01 0.01
CA ALA A 100 -2.67 15.05 0.52
C ALA A 100 -1.66 15.39 -0.60
N GLY A 101 -1.86 14.85 -1.80
CA GLY A 101 -1.03 15.18 -2.96
C GLY A 101 -1.25 16.60 -3.44
N GLU A 102 -2.51 17.05 -3.51
CA GLU A 102 -2.88 18.42 -3.88
C GLU A 102 -2.27 19.46 -2.94
N ASN A 103 -2.20 19.14 -1.63
CA ASN A 103 -1.63 19.97 -0.58
C ASN A 103 -0.12 19.76 -0.37
N LEU A 104 0.55 19.07 -1.30
CA LEU A 104 1.99 18.84 -1.30
C LEU A 104 2.51 18.20 0.01
N VAL A 105 1.76 17.28 0.59
CA VAL A 105 2.20 16.49 1.75
C VAL A 105 3.33 15.56 1.31
N PRO A 106 4.56 15.64 1.86
CA PRO A 106 5.68 14.80 1.47
C PRO A 106 5.37 13.30 1.54
N LEU A 107 4.70 12.85 2.59
CA LEU A 107 4.20 11.49 2.72
C LEU A 107 2.82 11.31 2.06
N SER A 108 2.72 11.67 0.77
CA SER A 108 1.56 11.39 -0.07
C SER A 108 1.90 10.44 -1.23
N GLY A 109 0.89 9.78 -1.76
CA GLY A 109 1.02 8.79 -2.81
C GLY A 109 -0.06 8.91 -3.89
N MET A 110 0.16 8.15 -4.97
CA MET A 110 -0.84 7.90 -6.00
C MET A 110 -1.58 6.59 -5.71
N LEU A 111 -2.87 6.54 -6.01
CA LEU A 111 -3.67 5.33 -5.94
C LEU A 111 -4.12 4.93 -7.34
N ASN A 112 -3.75 3.71 -7.73
CA ASN A 112 -4.26 3.05 -8.93
C ASN A 112 -5.58 2.33 -8.64
N SER A 113 -6.59 2.74 -9.39
CA SER A 113 -7.99 2.36 -9.28
C SER A 113 -8.57 2.64 -7.89
N ARG A 114 -8.40 1.70 -6.95
CA ARG A 114 -9.00 1.78 -5.61
C ARG A 114 -8.08 1.40 -4.45
N ASN A 115 -6.96 0.72 -4.71
CA ASN A 115 -6.28 -0.04 -3.65
C ASN A 115 -4.82 -0.43 -3.94
N HIS A 116 -4.22 0.10 -5.01
CA HIS A 116 -2.80 -0.10 -5.29
C HIS A 116 -2.09 1.23 -5.13
N SER A 117 -1.28 1.39 -4.09
CA SER A 117 -0.58 2.64 -3.80
C SER A 117 0.82 2.68 -4.40
N GLY A 118 1.18 3.82 -4.97
CA GLY A 118 2.56 4.24 -5.22
C GLY A 118 2.94 5.25 -4.14
N GLY A 119 3.81 4.87 -3.20
CA GLY A 119 4.26 5.76 -2.12
C GLY A 119 5.34 6.76 -2.54
N ALA A 120 6.23 7.09 -1.61
CA ALA A 120 7.45 7.88 -1.81
C ALA A 120 7.25 9.30 -2.36
N GLY A 121 6.15 9.95 -1.99
CA GLY A 121 5.93 11.36 -2.36
C GLY A 121 5.37 11.57 -3.75
N THR A 122 5.01 10.51 -4.47
CA THR A 122 4.45 10.61 -5.82
C THR A 122 3.20 11.51 -5.85
N GLY A 123 2.43 11.55 -4.76
CA GLY A 123 1.28 12.45 -4.59
C GLY A 123 1.69 13.92 -4.70
N ALA A 124 2.65 14.36 -3.89
CA ALA A 124 3.14 15.72 -3.86
C ALA A 124 3.86 16.11 -5.16
N ILE A 125 4.57 15.17 -5.80
CA ILE A 125 5.18 15.39 -7.12
C ILE A 125 4.10 15.69 -8.17
N MET A 126 3.04 14.87 -8.26
CA MET A 126 1.93 15.13 -9.18
C MET A 126 1.16 16.41 -8.84
N GLY A 127 0.88 16.64 -7.56
CA GLY A 127 0.22 17.85 -7.08
C GLY A 127 1.00 19.12 -7.42
N SER A 128 2.33 19.10 -7.30
CA SER A 128 3.19 20.24 -7.66
C SER A 128 3.08 20.63 -9.14
N LYS A 129 2.68 19.68 -9.99
CA LYS A 129 2.49 19.82 -11.43
C LYS A 129 1.05 20.16 -11.82
N ASN A 130 0.15 20.30 -10.84
CA ASN A 130 -1.29 20.42 -11.03
C ASN A 130 -1.89 19.22 -11.82
N LEU A 131 -1.29 18.04 -11.70
CA LEU A 131 -1.76 16.83 -12.38
C LEU A 131 -2.55 15.97 -11.37
N LYS A 132 -3.87 15.90 -11.54
CA LYS A 132 -4.79 15.18 -10.65
C LYS A 132 -4.77 13.68 -10.86
N ALA A 133 -4.67 13.24 -12.11
CA ALA A 133 -4.70 11.83 -12.45
C ALA A 133 -4.04 11.54 -13.80
N ILE A 134 -3.67 10.28 -14.00
CA ILE A 134 -3.34 9.69 -15.30
C ILE A 134 -4.32 8.54 -15.51
N ALA A 135 -5.03 8.55 -16.64
CA ALA A 135 -6.03 7.56 -16.98
C ALA A 135 -5.67 6.92 -18.32
N VAL A 136 -5.60 5.60 -18.33
CA VAL A 136 -5.12 4.82 -19.46
C VAL A 136 -6.14 3.74 -19.82
N GLU A 137 -6.51 3.69 -21.10
CA GLU A 137 -7.28 2.62 -21.72
C GLU A 137 -6.54 2.15 -22.97
N GLY A 138 -5.95 0.96 -22.89
CA GLY A 138 -5.25 0.33 -23.98
C GLY A 138 -6.03 -0.88 -24.50
N THR A 139 -6.15 -0.99 -25.82
CA THR A 139 -6.91 -2.05 -26.48
C THR A 139 -6.06 -2.94 -27.38
N LYS A 140 -4.76 -2.62 -27.54
CA LYS A 140 -3.84 -3.38 -28.39
C LYS A 140 -3.27 -4.59 -27.66
N GLY A 141 -2.75 -5.53 -28.44
CA GLY A 141 -1.93 -6.63 -27.92
C GLY A 141 -0.47 -6.23 -27.73
N VAL A 142 0.24 -6.94 -26.85
CA VAL A 142 1.71 -6.84 -26.73
C VAL A 142 2.35 -7.88 -27.65
N ASN A 143 3.28 -7.46 -28.50
CA ASN A 143 4.03 -8.37 -29.36
C ASN A 143 5.02 -9.20 -28.56
N ILE A 144 5.02 -10.52 -28.79
CA ILE A 144 5.88 -11.49 -28.12
C ILE A 144 6.65 -12.22 -29.22
N ALA A 145 7.97 -12.24 -29.10
CA ALA A 145 8.86 -12.84 -30.10
C ALA A 145 8.54 -14.33 -30.34
N ASP A 146 8.43 -15.12 -29.26
CA ASP A 146 8.02 -16.51 -29.31
C ASP A 146 6.84 -16.76 -28.36
N ARG A 147 5.64 -16.87 -28.93
CA ARG A 147 4.40 -17.10 -28.17
C ARG A 147 4.29 -18.53 -27.65
N GLN A 148 4.84 -19.51 -28.36
CA GLN A 148 4.78 -20.91 -27.93
C GLN A 148 5.69 -21.13 -26.75
N GLU A 149 6.92 -20.60 -26.82
CA GLU A 149 7.85 -20.70 -25.71
C GLU A 149 7.37 -19.90 -24.48
N MET A 150 6.80 -18.69 -24.68
CA MET A 150 6.23 -17.95 -23.56
C MET A 150 5.08 -18.71 -22.89
N LYS A 151 4.22 -19.38 -23.66
CA LYS A 151 3.19 -20.25 -23.08
C LYS A 151 3.82 -21.39 -22.28
N ARG A 152 4.80 -22.09 -22.84
CA ARG A 152 5.50 -23.20 -22.16
C ARG A 152 6.12 -22.75 -20.83
N LEU A 153 6.76 -21.59 -20.82
CA LEU A 153 7.35 -21.00 -19.61
C LEU A 153 6.29 -20.56 -18.58
N ASN A 154 5.17 -20.01 -19.04
CA ASN A 154 4.06 -19.67 -18.15
C ASN A 154 3.44 -20.93 -17.53
N ASP A 155 3.23 -21.98 -18.32
CA ASP A 155 2.73 -23.27 -17.82
C ASP A 155 3.69 -23.82 -16.76
N TYR A 156 5.00 -23.86 -17.06
CA TYR A 156 6.05 -24.26 -16.11
C TYR A 156 6.03 -23.41 -14.83
N MET A 157 5.92 -22.09 -14.96
CA MET A 157 5.83 -21.21 -13.80
C MET A 157 4.59 -21.50 -12.96
N MET A 158 3.46 -21.81 -13.58
CA MET A 158 2.19 -22.10 -12.92
C MET A 158 2.11 -23.49 -12.29
N THR A 159 2.81 -24.50 -12.83
CA THR A 159 2.77 -25.87 -12.31
C THR A 159 3.94 -26.19 -11.39
N GLU A 160 5.15 -25.73 -11.72
CA GLU A 160 6.39 -26.16 -11.07
C GLU A 160 7.02 -25.12 -10.14
N LEU A 161 6.74 -23.82 -10.34
CA LEU A 161 7.38 -22.76 -9.54
C LEU A 161 6.39 -22.14 -8.54
N ILE A 162 5.25 -21.68 -9.04
CA ILE A 162 4.23 -21.03 -8.22
C ILE A 162 3.50 -22.09 -7.41
N GLY A 163 3.75 -22.08 -6.11
CA GLY A 163 3.17 -23.05 -5.18
C GLY A 163 4.05 -24.29 -4.94
N ALA A 164 5.23 -24.37 -5.57
CA ALA A 164 6.20 -25.36 -5.14
C ALA A 164 6.69 -25.06 -3.72
N ASN A 165 6.78 -26.11 -2.91
CA ASN A 165 7.50 -26.05 -1.65
C ASN A 165 8.98 -25.92 -1.98
N ASN A 166 9.51 -24.70 -1.88
CA ASN A 166 10.94 -24.49 -1.76
C ASN A 166 11.22 -24.13 -0.30
N ASN A 167 12.46 -24.30 0.15
CA ASN A 167 12.89 -24.08 1.55
C ASN A 167 12.50 -22.71 2.16
N HIS A 168 11.92 -21.79 1.36
CA HIS A 168 11.57 -20.43 1.73
C HIS A 168 10.09 -20.07 1.51
N VAL A 169 9.36 -20.85 0.70
CA VAL A 169 7.95 -20.66 0.39
C VAL A 169 7.18 -21.89 0.86
N VAL A 170 6.76 -21.83 2.11
CA VAL A 170 6.09 -22.93 2.82
C VAL A 170 4.70 -22.53 3.28
N PRO A 171 3.75 -23.46 3.48
CA PRO A 171 2.49 -23.19 4.17
C PRO A 171 2.68 -22.67 5.60
N SER A 172 1.69 -21.93 6.11
CA SER A 172 1.71 -21.44 7.50
C SER A 172 1.32 -22.48 8.54
N THR A 173 0.83 -23.63 8.09
CA THR A 173 0.44 -24.78 8.91
C THR A 173 0.90 -26.06 8.23
N PRO A 174 1.18 -27.15 8.96
CA PRO A 174 1.50 -28.44 8.34
C PRO A 174 0.44 -28.85 7.31
N GLN A 175 0.88 -29.30 6.13
CA GLN A 175 -0.01 -29.83 5.09
C GLN A 175 0.52 -31.17 4.59
N SER A 176 -0.37 -32.04 4.11
CA SER A 176 -0.04 -33.42 3.73
C SER A 176 1.02 -33.52 2.62
N TRP A 177 1.13 -32.49 1.78
CA TRP A 177 2.04 -32.41 0.64
C TRP A 177 3.30 -31.58 0.91
N ALA A 178 3.41 -30.92 2.06
CA ALA A 178 4.48 -29.98 2.37
C ALA A 178 5.38 -30.52 3.49
N GLU A 179 6.69 -30.66 3.20
CA GLU A 179 7.68 -31.13 4.18
C GLU A 179 7.89 -30.13 5.33
N TYR A 180 7.88 -28.84 5.01
CA TYR A 180 8.10 -27.74 5.95
C TYR A 180 6.88 -26.82 6.07
N SER A 181 6.75 -26.17 7.23
CA SER A 181 5.77 -25.09 7.47
C SER A 181 6.36 -24.03 8.41
N ASP A 182 5.90 -22.78 8.27
CA ASP A 182 6.30 -21.65 9.14
C ASP A 182 5.06 -20.80 9.47
N PRO A 183 4.66 -20.67 10.75
CA PRO A 183 3.51 -19.86 11.16
C PRO A 183 3.54 -18.39 10.70
N LYS A 184 4.72 -17.84 10.35
CA LYS A 184 4.89 -16.48 9.82
C LYS A 184 4.73 -16.39 8.30
N SER A 185 4.56 -17.52 7.62
CA SER A 185 4.36 -17.55 6.18
C SER A 185 3.04 -16.89 5.79
N ARG A 186 3.06 -16.20 4.65
CA ARG A 186 1.86 -15.61 4.03
C ARG A 186 0.99 -16.63 3.30
N TRP A 187 1.47 -17.87 3.16
CA TRP A 187 0.68 -18.98 2.64
C TRP A 187 -0.25 -19.52 3.73
N THR A 188 -1.38 -18.86 3.93
CA THR A 188 -2.27 -19.14 5.05
C THR A 188 -3.39 -20.13 4.74
N ALA A 189 -3.64 -20.45 3.47
CA ALA A 189 -4.67 -21.41 3.08
C ALA A 189 -4.54 -22.73 3.87
N ARG A 190 -5.66 -23.22 4.40
CA ARG A 190 -5.75 -24.46 5.17
C ARG A 190 -7.20 -24.91 5.26
N LYS A 191 -7.42 -26.18 5.61
CA LYS A 191 -8.75 -26.68 5.99
C LYS A 191 -9.27 -25.91 7.20
N GLY A 192 -10.57 -25.63 7.22
CA GLY A 192 -11.25 -24.89 8.28
C GLY A 192 -11.08 -23.37 8.23
N LEU A 193 -10.48 -22.81 7.17
CA LEU A 193 -10.34 -21.36 6.98
C LEU A 193 -11.14 -20.91 5.75
N PHE A 194 -12.06 -19.98 5.93
CA PHE A 194 -13.06 -19.60 4.92
C PHE A 194 -12.98 -18.13 4.51
N TRP A 195 -13.26 -17.83 3.24
CA TRP A 195 -13.75 -16.51 2.86
C TRP A 195 -15.19 -16.38 3.35
N GLY A 196 -15.37 -15.91 4.58
CA GLY A 196 -16.64 -15.99 5.30
C GLY A 196 -17.76 -15.15 4.70
N ALA A 197 -17.43 -14.07 4.00
CA ALA A 197 -18.38 -13.18 3.33
C ALA A 197 -18.41 -13.38 1.80
N ALA A 198 -17.95 -14.52 1.30
CA ALA A 198 -17.95 -14.80 -0.13
C ALA A 198 -19.37 -14.80 -0.73
N GLU A 199 -19.47 -14.31 -1.95
CA GLU A 199 -20.74 -14.31 -2.71
C GLU A 199 -21.17 -15.76 -2.99
N GLY A 200 -22.41 -16.11 -2.64
CA GLY A 200 -22.92 -17.48 -2.74
C GLY A 200 -22.66 -18.37 -1.52
N GLY A 201 -22.06 -17.82 -0.46
CA GLY A 201 -21.80 -18.52 0.80
C GLY A 201 -20.30 -18.70 1.09
N PRO A 202 -19.91 -19.09 2.32
CA PRO A 202 -18.52 -19.23 2.71
C PRO A 202 -17.75 -20.21 1.81
N ILE A 203 -16.56 -19.81 1.33
CA ILE A 203 -15.68 -20.65 0.50
C ILE A 203 -14.46 -21.07 1.34
N GLU A 204 -14.26 -22.37 1.51
CA GLU A 204 -13.08 -22.90 2.20
C GLU A 204 -11.82 -22.72 1.36
N THR A 205 -10.73 -22.27 1.97
CA THR A 205 -9.44 -22.12 1.29
C THR A 205 -8.72 -23.46 1.07
N GLY A 206 -8.80 -24.38 2.03
CA GLY A 206 -8.32 -25.76 1.87
C GLY A 206 -6.80 -25.92 1.73
N GLU A 207 -6.37 -27.11 1.31
CA GLU A 207 -4.96 -27.40 1.00
C GLU A 207 -4.66 -27.09 -0.47
N ILE A 208 -3.47 -26.55 -0.73
CA ILE A 208 -3.10 -26.02 -2.04
C ILE A 208 -1.80 -26.68 -2.52
N PRO A 209 -1.79 -27.96 -2.93
CA PRO A 209 -0.58 -28.57 -3.46
C PRO A 209 -0.10 -27.88 -4.75
N PRO A 210 1.21 -27.89 -5.06
CA PRO A 210 1.73 -27.47 -6.36
C PRO A 210 1.09 -28.23 -7.52
N GLY A 211 1.18 -27.67 -8.73
CA GLY A 211 0.62 -28.27 -9.94
C GLY A 211 -0.86 -27.98 -10.20
N ASN A 212 -1.63 -27.53 -9.19
CA ASN A 212 -3.04 -27.16 -9.39
C ASN A 212 -3.23 -25.65 -9.62
N GLN A 213 -3.31 -25.26 -10.89
CA GLN A 213 -3.43 -23.86 -11.30
C GLN A 213 -4.73 -23.18 -10.81
N ASN A 214 -5.78 -23.94 -10.55
CA ASN A 214 -7.09 -23.39 -10.16
C ASN A 214 -7.16 -23.01 -8.68
N THR A 215 -6.24 -23.52 -7.86
CA THR A 215 -6.28 -23.31 -6.41
C THR A 215 -5.24 -22.30 -5.91
N VAL A 216 -4.27 -21.92 -6.75
CA VAL A 216 -3.19 -20.97 -6.39
C VAL A 216 -3.73 -19.66 -5.80
N GLY A 217 -4.85 -19.14 -6.29
CA GLY A 217 -5.45 -17.89 -5.80
C GLY A 217 -5.94 -17.94 -4.35
N PHE A 218 -6.17 -19.12 -3.78
CA PHE A 218 -6.57 -19.27 -2.38
C PHE A 218 -5.39 -19.25 -1.41
N ARG A 219 -4.17 -19.50 -1.92
CA ARG A 219 -2.94 -19.63 -1.14
C ARG A 219 -2.77 -18.55 -0.08
N THR A 220 -2.97 -17.29 -0.45
CA THR A 220 -2.68 -16.13 0.40
C THR A 220 -3.98 -15.55 0.92
N TYR A 221 -4.20 -15.57 2.23
CA TYR A 221 -5.37 -14.96 2.86
C TYR A 221 -4.92 -13.76 3.72
N LYS A 222 -4.69 -12.64 3.05
CA LYS A 222 -3.98 -11.50 3.63
C LYS A 222 -4.75 -10.79 4.75
N SER A 223 -6.08 -10.80 4.74
CA SER A 223 -6.87 -10.21 5.84
C SER A 223 -6.63 -10.94 7.15
N VAL A 224 -6.73 -12.27 7.18
CA VAL A 224 -6.50 -13.02 8.43
C VAL A 224 -5.04 -12.91 8.87
N PHE A 225 -4.10 -12.92 7.93
CA PHE A 225 -2.68 -12.72 8.23
C PHE A 225 -2.40 -11.35 8.88
N ASP A 226 -2.99 -10.29 8.34
CA ASP A 226 -2.72 -8.90 8.76
C ASP A 226 -3.57 -8.43 9.95
N LEU A 227 -4.82 -8.86 10.00
CA LEU A 227 -5.85 -8.34 10.90
C LEU A 227 -6.26 -9.36 11.97
N GLY A 228 -5.82 -10.62 11.82
CA GLY A 228 -6.13 -11.71 12.74
C GLY A 228 -7.40 -12.47 12.38
N PRO A 229 -7.77 -13.48 13.19
CA PRO A 229 -8.89 -14.39 12.92
C PRO A 229 -10.24 -13.68 12.73
N ALA A 230 -10.48 -12.58 13.44
CA ALA A 230 -11.73 -11.82 13.35
C ALA A 230 -12.03 -11.29 11.93
N ALA A 231 -11.01 -11.18 11.06
CA ALA A 231 -11.20 -10.74 9.68
C ALA A 231 -11.81 -11.80 8.75
N GLU A 232 -11.87 -13.06 9.18
CA GLU A 232 -12.36 -14.18 8.37
C GLU A 232 -13.82 -13.97 7.92
N LYS A 233 -14.70 -13.63 8.86
CA LYS A 233 -16.14 -13.42 8.62
C LYS A 233 -16.45 -12.24 7.69
N TYR A 234 -15.51 -11.31 7.52
CA TYR A 234 -15.68 -10.09 6.72
C TYR A 234 -15.07 -10.18 5.32
N THR A 235 -14.30 -11.22 5.06
CA THR A 235 -13.56 -11.32 3.80
C THR A 235 -14.42 -11.95 2.71
N VAL A 236 -14.58 -11.20 1.62
CA VAL A 236 -15.36 -11.60 0.46
C VAL A 236 -14.53 -12.50 -0.45
N LYS A 237 -13.32 -12.07 -0.79
CA LYS A 237 -12.37 -12.81 -1.62
C LYS A 237 -11.00 -12.17 -1.58
N MET A 238 -10.02 -12.88 -2.11
CA MET A 238 -8.75 -12.29 -2.49
C MET A 238 -8.78 -11.81 -3.94
N SER A 239 -8.04 -10.75 -4.23
CA SER A 239 -7.87 -10.13 -5.55
C SER A 239 -6.38 -9.93 -5.83
N GLY A 240 -6.02 -9.46 -7.02
CA GLY A 240 -4.62 -9.25 -7.35
C GLY A 240 -4.39 -8.42 -8.59
N CYS A 241 -3.12 -8.17 -8.86
CA CYS A 241 -2.66 -7.45 -10.04
C CYS A 241 -2.98 -8.23 -11.33
N HIS A 242 -2.88 -7.56 -12.47
CA HIS A 242 -3.00 -8.19 -13.78
C HIS A 242 -2.01 -9.36 -13.93
N SER A 243 -2.49 -10.49 -14.47
CA SER A 243 -1.75 -11.75 -14.64
C SER A 243 -1.14 -12.34 -13.36
N CYS A 244 -1.53 -11.91 -12.15
CA CYS A 244 -1.00 -12.49 -10.92
C CYS A 244 -1.91 -13.63 -10.40
N PRO A 245 -1.43 -14.88 -10.33
CA PRO A 245 -2.22 -16.00 -9.82
C PRO A 245 -2.26 -16.06 -8.28
N ILE A 246 -1.32 -15.41 -7.59
CA ILE A 246 -1.20 -15.42 -6.12
C ILE A 246 -2.37 -14.71 -5.44
N ARG A 247 -2.91 -13.67 -6.08
CA ARG A 247 -4.04 -12.86 -5.58
C ARG A 247 -3.85 -12.45 -4.11
N CYS A 248 -2.84 -11.63 -3.79
CA CYS A 248 -2.51 -11.28 -2.41
C CYS A 248 -3.36 -10.14 -1.78
N MET A 249 -4.28 -9.54 -2.52
CA MET A 249 -4.99 -8.33 -2.09
C MET A 249 -6.31 -8.69 -1.45
N THR A 250 -6.51 -8.24 -0.22
CA THR A 250 -7.77 -8.45 0.50
C THR A 250 -8.92 -7.70 -0.14
N GLN A 251 -10.11 -8.30 -0.18
CA GLN A 251 -11.38 -7.60 -0.37
C GLN A 251 -12.31 -7.94 0.79
N MET A 252 -12.63 -6.96 1.62
CA MET A 252 -13.55 -7.09 2.76
C MET A 252 -14.83 -6.31 2.52
N ASN A 253 -15.90 -6.72 3.18
CA ASN A 253 -17.14 -5.95 3.30
C ASN A 253 -17.58 -5.91 4.76
N ILE A 254 -17.56 -4.73 5.37
CA ILE A 254 -17.94 -4.50 6.76
C ILE A 254 -18.99 -3.38 6.79
N PRO A 255 -20.29 -3.69 6.77
CA PRO A 255 -21.34 -2.67 6.70
C PRO A 255 -21.25 -1.58 7.78
N ARG A 256 -20.87 -1.94 9.01
CA ARG A 256 -20.70 -1.01 10.14
C ARG A 256 -19.77 0.16 9.85
N VAL A 257 -18.75 0.01 9.00
CA VAL A 257 -17.82 1.12 8.76
C VAL A 257 -18.49 2.35 8.11
N LYS A 258 -19.69 2.18 7.54
CA LYS A 258 -20.53 3.30 7.05
C LYS A 258 -20.92 4.28 8.15
N GLU A 259 -21.03 3.84 9.40
CA GLU A 259 -21.30 4.71 10.57
C GLU A 259 -20.17 5.74 10.76
N PHE A 260 -18.96 5.43 10.29
CA PHE A 260 -17.80 6.33 10.32
C PHE A 260 -17.68 7.22 9.08
N GLY A 261 -18.59 7.08 8.09
CA GLY A 261 -18.60 7.86 6.86
C GLY A 261 -17.73 7.31 5.74
N VAL A 262 -17.31 6.05 5.80
CA VAL A 262 -16.49 5.40 4.76
C VAL A 262 -17.24 4.27 4.03
N PRO A 263 -16.82 3.88 2.81
CA PRO A 263 -17.39 2.74 2.11
C PRO A 263 -17.27 1.44 2.91
N SER A 264 -18.29 0.58 2.85
CA SER A 264 -18.24 -0.74 3.52
C SER A 264 -17.20 -1.68 2.92
N THR A 265 -16.73 -1.39 1.71
CA THR A 265 -15.76 -2.21 0.99
C THR A 265 -14.40 -1.56 0.91
N GLY A 266 -13.36 -2.37 1.13
CA GLY A 266 -11.99 -1.95 0.97
C GLY A 266 -11.04 -3.12 1.09
N GLY A 267 -9.77 -2.86 0.81
CA GLY A 267 -8.70 -3.80 1.09
C GLY A 267 -7.44 -3.49 0.31
N ASN A 268 -6.31 -3.82 0.92
CA ASN A 268 -4.97 -3.55 0.44
C ASN A 268 -4.13 -4.82 0.69
N THR A 269 -2.82 -4.79 0.41
CA THR A 269 -1.89 -5.90 0.68
C THR A 269 -0.64 -5.46 1.45
N CYS A 270 -0.39 -4.15 1.56
CA CYS A 270 0.79 -3.58 2.22
C CYS A 270 0.50 -3.23 3.69
N VAL A 271 1.42 -2.49 4.33
CA VAL A 271 1.31 -2.00 5.72
C VAL A 271 0.05 -1.15 5.94
N ALA A 272 -0.42 -0.45 4.91
CA ALA A 272 -1.70 0.26 4.92
C ALA A 272 -2.91 -0.66 5.19
N ASN A 273 -2.78 -1.98 5.12
CA ASN A 273 -3.90 -2.86 5.45
C ASN A 273 -4.15 -2.97 6.97
N PHE A 274 -3.15 -2.71 7.83
CA PHE A 274 -3.24 -3.02 9.27
C PHE A 274 -2.62 -2.00 10.23
N VAL A 275 -2.00 -0.94 9.72
CA VAL A 275 -1.21 -0.03 10.57
C VAL A 275 -2.06 1.02 11.31
N HIS A 276 -3.28 1.29 10.86
CA HIS A 276 -4.04 2.45 11.30
C HIS A 276 -4.43 2.42 12.78
N THR A 277 -4.70 1.24 13.33
CA THR A 277 -5.05 1.09 14.75
C THR A 277 -3.82 0.98 15.66
N THR A 278 -2.60 0.98 15.12
CA THR A 278 -1.37 0.85 15.92
C THR A 278 -1.00 2.09 16.72
N ILE A 279 -1.68 3.21 16.46
CA ILE A 279 -1.52 4.46 17.20
C ILE A 279 -2.23 4.44 18.56
N PHE A 280 -3.22 3.56 18.74
CA PHE A 280 -3.97 3.45 20.00
C PHE A 280 -3.10 2.78 21.07
N PRO A 281 -2.77 3.45 22.18
CA PRO A 281 -1.88 2.90 23.21
C PRO A 281 -2.39 1.59 23.81
N ASN A 282 -3.70 1.49 23.98
CA ASN A 282 -4.38 0.34 24.59
C ASN A 282 -5.05 -0.58 23.55
N GLY A 283 -4.77 -0.36 22.26
CA GLY A 283 -5.48 -1.00 21.15
C GLY A 283 -6.83 -0.34 20.83
N PRO A 284 -7.40 -0.66 19.65
CA PRO A 284 -8.73 -0.17 19.29
C PRO A 284 -9.81 -0.83 20.15
N LYS A 285 -10.88 -0.09 20.43
CA LYS A 285 -12.06 -0.59 21.12
C LYS A 285 -12.81 -1.59 20.24
N ASP A 286 -13.16 -2.74 20.81
CA ASP A 286 -14.04 -3.73 20.18
C ASP A 286 -15.50 -3.26 20.16
N PHE A 287 -16.28 -3.78 19.20
CA PHE A 287 -17.66 -3.42 18.97
C PHE A 287 -18.63 -4.54 19.33
N GLU A 288 -18.57 -5.66 18.60
CA GLU A 288 -19.46 -6.81 18.79
C GLU A 288 -18.68 -8.03 19.26
N ASP A 289 -17.63 -8.36 18.51
CA ASP A 289 -16.81 -9.53 18.77
C ASP A 289 -15.43 -9.13 19.28
N LYS A 290 -14.83 -10.02 20.06
CA LYS A 290 -13.45 -9.87 20.50
C LYS A 290 -12.52 -9.68 19.29
N ASP A 291 -11.63 -8.69 19.39
CA ASP A 291 -10.64 -8.29 18.40
C ASP A 291 -11.23 -7.71 17.08
N ASP A 292 -12.55 -7.49 17.00
CA ASP A 292 -13.18 -6.90 15.79
C ASP A 292 -12.86 -5.41 15.62
N GLY A 293 -12.50 -4.71 16.72
CA GLY A 293 -12.10 -3.31 16.70
C GLY A 293 -10.86 -3.08 15.84
N ARG A 294 -9.95 -4.05 15.82
CA ARG A 294 -8.78 -4.05 14.92
C ARG A 294 -9.18 -4.13 13.46
N VAL A 295 -10.13 -4.98 13.10
CA VAL A 295 -10.56 -5.16 11.70
C VAL A 295 -11.32 -3.92 11.23
N ILE A 296 -12.28 -3.46 12.04
CA ILE A 296 -13.13 -2.30 11.76
C ILE A 296 -12.28 -1.02 11.68
N GLY A 297 -11.45 -0.76 12.70
CA GLY A 297 -10.61 0.43 12.76
C GLY A 297 -9.60 0.50 11.61
N ASN A 298 -9.01 -0.64 11.21
CA ASN A 298 -8.09 -0.65 10.07
C ASN A 298 -8.82 -0.47 8.74
N LEU A 299 -10.04 -0.97 8.57
CA LEU A 299 -10.79 -0.70 7.34
C LEU A 299 -11.26 0.76 7.24
N VAL A 300 -11.65 1.39 8.36
CA VAL A 300 -11.92 2.83 8.41
C VAL A 300 -10.68 3.63 8.05
N GLY A 301 -9.57 3.33 8.73
CA GLY A 301 -8.29 3.99 8.46
C GLY A 301 -7.84 3.81 7.01
N LEU A 302 -7.91 2.60 6.46
CA LEU A 302 -7.53 2.30 5.09
C LEU A 302 -8.33 3.13 4.08
N ASN A 303 -9.66 3.17 4.21
CA ASN A 303 -10.50 3.91 3.28
C ASN A 303 -10.17 5.40 3.29
N LEU A 304 -9.99 6.01 4.46
CA LEU A 304 -9.62 7.43 4.57
C LEU A 304 -8.21 7.67 4.03
N PHE A 305 -7.26 6.81 4.39
CA PHE A 305 -5.86 6.97 4.05
C PHE A 305 -5.61 6.87 2.54
N ASP A 306 -6.19 5.86 1.89
CA ASP A 306 -6.11 5.70 0.44
C ASP A 306 -6.91 6.80 -0.30
N ASP A 307 -8.08 7.22 0.21
CA ASP A 307 -8.89 8.26 -0.45
C ASP A 307 -8.22 9.64 -0.37
N TYR A 308 -7.61 9.99 0.76
CA TYR A 308 -6.80 11.20 0.90
C TYR A 308 -5.45 11.13 0.17
N GLY A 309 -4.99 9.93 -0.19
CA GLY A 309 -3.71 9.72 -0.85
C GLY A 309 -2.51 9.91 0.08
N LEU A 310 -2.64 9.52 1.35
CA LEU A 310 -1.52 9.51 2.31
C LEU A 310 -0.65 8.26 2.11
N TRP A 311 0.59 8.32 2.60
CA TRP A 311 1.54 7.21 2.56
C TRP A 311 2.14 6.96 3.93
N CYS A 312 2.06 5.71 4.41
CA CYS A 312 2.49 5.36 5.76
C CYS A 312 4.01 5.16 5.89
N ASN A 313 4.76 5.17 4.77
CA ASN A 313 6.19 4.91 4.72
C ASN A 313 6.60 3.67 5.53
N TYR A 314 6.01 2.51 5.19
CA TYR A 314 6.21 1.25 5.90
C TYR A 314 5.87 1.34 7.40
N GLY A 315 4.83 2.12 7.73
CA GLY A 315 4.34 2.37 9.07
C GLY A 315 5.18 3.36 9.88
N GLN A 316 6.14 4.05 9.25
CA GLN A 316 6.96 5.05 9.92
C GLN A 316 6.12 6.22 10.42
N LEU A 317 5.12 6.68 9.64
CA LEU A 317 4.21 7.75 10.05
C LEU A 317 3.54 7.43 11.41
N HIS A 318 3.07 6.19 11.57
CA HIS A 318 2.41 5.73 12.79
C HIS A 318 3.39 5.55 13.95
N ARG A 319 4.63 5.12 13.67
CA ARG A 319 5.70 5.06 14.70
C ARG A 319 6.10 6.45 15.19
N ASP A 320 6.23 7.41 14.26
CA ASP A 320 6.53 8.80 14.56
C ASP A 320 5.41 9.43 15.42
N PHE A 321 4.14 9.14 15.09
CA PHE A 321 3.01 9.50 15.95
C PHE A 321 3.19 8.94 17.37
N THR A 322 3.40 7.64 17.49
CA THR A 322 3.52 6.95 18.79
C THR A 322 4.70 7.48 19.60
N TYR A 323 5.84 7.79 18.97
CA TYR A 323 6.95 8.45 19.65
C TYR A 323 6.54 9.81 20.19
N CYS A 324 6.00 10.66 19.33
CA CYS A 324 5.67 12.04 19.70
C CYS A 324 4.60 12.08 20.80
N TYR A 325 3.63 11.16 20.76
CA TYR A 325 2.63 11.00 21.80
C TYR A 325 3.24 10.50 23.12
N SER A 326 3.93 9.35 23.09
CA SER A 326 4.43 8.69 24.30
C SER A 326 5.55 9.46 25.01
N LYS A 327 6.30 10.30 24.28
CA LYS A 327 7.35 11.16 24.83
C LYS A 327 6.86 12.57 25.20
N GLY A 328 5.57 12.85 25.03
CA GLY A 328 5.00 14.16 25.33
C GLY A 328 5.46 15.27 24.37
N VAL A 329 6.04 14.94 23.22
CA VAL A 329 6.47 15.92 22.21
C VAL A 329 5.29 16.79 21.79
N PHE A 330 4.12 16.19 21.53
CA PHE A 330 2.95 16.95 21.13
C PHE A 330 2.50 18.00 22.16
N LYS A 331 2.71 17.73 23.46
CA LYS A 331 2.41 18.72 24.52
C LYS A 331 3.34 19.93 24.47
N CYS A 332 4.54 19.76 23.92
CA CYS A 332 5.56 20.80 23.83
C CYS A 332 5.49 21.58 22.52
N VAL A 333 5.16 20.91 21.41
CA VAL A 333 5.31 21.50 20.07
C VAL A 333 4.00 21.98 19.46
N LEU A 334 2.86 21.42 19.86
CA LEU A 334 1.58 21.88 19.35
C LEU A 334 1.16 23.17 20.08
N PRO A 335 0.62 24.18 19.37
CA PRO A 335 -0.05 25.30 19.99
C PRO A 335 -1.09 24.84 21.01
N ALA A 336 -1.23 25.57 22.13
CA ALA A 336 -2.13 25.18 23.22
C ALA A 336 -3.60 25.03 22.76
N GLU A 337 -4.05 25.87 21.83
CA GLU A 337 -5.38 25.79 21.22
C GLU A 337 -5.54 24.49 20.42
N GLU A 338 -4.58 24.18 19.54
CA GLU A 338 -4.62 22.97 18.72
C GLU A 338 -4.56 21.71 19.58
N TYR A 339 -3.69 21.69 20.61
CA TYR A 339 -3.59 20.56 21.52
C TYR A 339 -4.92 20.33 22.26
N ALA A 340 -5.63 21.39 22.65
CA ALA A 340 -6.91 21.30 23.35
C ALA A 340 -8.07 20.87 22.44
N GLU A 341 -8.01 21.16 21.14
CA GLU A 341 -9.00 20.74 20.15
C GLU A 341 -8.91 19.25 19.79
N ILE A 342 -7.72 18.64 19.90
CA ILE A 342 -7.53 17.23 19.58
C ILE A 342 -8.17 16.36 20.67
N HIS A 343 -9.04 15.42 20.26
CA HIS A 343 -9.72 14.48 21.13
C HIS A 343 -8.79 13.35 21.62
N TRP A 344 -7.82 13.68 22.47
CA TRP A 344 -6.89 12.71 23.07
C TRP A 344 -7.61 11.63 23.91
N ASP A 345 -8.79 11.94 24.44
CA ASP A 345 -9.67 10.98 25.11
C ASP A 345 -10.13 9.85 24.18
N GLN A 346 -10.41 10.15 22.91
CA GLN A 346 -10.74 9.14 21.90
C GLN A 346 -9.55 8.24 21.59
N LEU A 347 -8.34 8.80 21.50
CA LEU A 347 -7.11 8.03 21.31
C LEU A 347 -6.89 7.03 22.46
N GLU A 348 -7.02 7.48 23.71
CA GLU A 348 -6.82 6.64 24.89
C GLU A 348 -7.90 5.55 25.03
N ALA A 349 -9.14 5.88 24.65
CA ALA A 349 -10.26 4.96 24.65
C ALA A 349 -10.24 3.96 23.48
N GLY A 350 -9.30 4.09 22.53
CA GLY A 350 -9.28 3.27 21.32
C GLY A 350 -10.43 3.54 20.35
N ASP A 351 -11.04 4.73 20.41
CA ASP A 351 -12.16 5.11 19.55
C ASP A 351 -11.68 5.41 18.13
N VAL A 352 -12.24 4.67 17.17
CA VAL A 352 -11.94 4.76 15.74
C VAL A 352 -12.22 6.16 15.17
N ASN A 353 -13.07 6.97 15.80
CA ASN A 353 -13.31 8.36 15.36
C ASN A 353 -12.05 9.23 15.41
N PHE A 354 -11.09 8.94 16.30
CA PHE A 354 -9.82 9.66 16.36
C PHE A 354 -9.08 9.62 15.02
N ILE A 355 -9.14 8.49 14.31
CA ILE A 355 -8.46 8.29 13.02
C ILE A 355 -8.97 9.29 11.96
N LYS A 356 -10.25 9.68 12.02
CA LYS A 356 -10.85 10.61 11.06
C LYS A 356 -10.24 11.99 11.16
N ASP A 357 -10.21 12.55 12.37
CA ASP A 357 -9.59 13.85 12.62
C ASP A 357 -8.09 13.80 12.32
N PHE A 358 -7.41 12.74 12.79
CA PHE A 358 -5.98 12.54 12.56
C PHE A 358 -5.62 12.61 11.07
N TYR A 359 -6.21 11.77 10.22
CA TYR A 359 -5.89 11.77 8.79
C TYR A 359 -6.38 13.00 8.05
N TYR A 360 -7.50 13.59 8.47
CA TYR A 360 -7.95 14.87 7.91
C TYR A 360 -6.90 15.96 8.13
N ARG A 361 -6.40 16.12 9.36
CA ARG A 361 -5.37 17.12 9.67
C ARG A 361 -4.11 16.93 8.84
N LEU A 362 -3.63 15.69 8.72
CA LEU A 362 -2.45 15.36 7.91
C LEU A 362 -2.67 15.71 6.41
N ALA A 363 -3.77 15.25 5.83
CA ALA A 363 -4.04 15.41 4.40
C ALA A 363 -4.36 16.86 3.99
N HIS A 364 -4.98 17.63 4.90
CA HIS A 364 -5.45 18.99 4.65
C HIS A 364 -4.54 20.08 5.22
N ARG A 365 -3.37 19.72 5.77
CA ARG A 365 -2.42 20.68 6.37
C ARG A 365 -3.04 21.53 7.48
N VAL A 366 -3.85 20.89 8.34
CA VAL A 366 -4.51 21.57 9.46
C VAL A 366 -3.63 21.51 10.70
N GLY A 367 -3.18 22.67 11.15
CA GLY A 367 -2.39 22.82 12.36
C GLY A 367 -0.96 22.27 12.26
N GLU A 368 -0.21 22.44 13.35
CA GLU A 368 1.17 21.99 13.50
C GLU A 368 1.26 20.45 13.47
N LEU A 369 0.23 19.73 13.93
CA LEU A 369 0.19 18.27 13.88
C LEU A 369 0.32 17.73 12.45
N SER A 370 -0.16 18.48 11.45
CA SER A 370 -0.12 18.07 10.05
C SER A 370 1.30 17.84 9.52
N HIS A 371 2.31 18.48 10.13
CA HIS A 371 3.72 18.30 9.79
C HIS A 371 4.24 16.90 10.10
N LEU A 372 3.51 16.09 10.89
CA LEU A 372 3.85 14.68 11.09
C LEU A 372 3.97 13.92 9.75
N ALA A 373 3.22 14.35 8.73
CA ALA A 373 3.25 13.78 7.39
C ALA A 373 4.37 14.32 6.48
N ASP A 374 5.34 15.08 7.01
CA ASP A 374 6.49 15.56 6.26
C ASP A 374 7.64 14.54 6.16
N GLY A 375 7.60 13.52 7.01
CA GLY A 375 8.64 12.48 7.09
C GLY A 375 9.60 12.70 8.26
N SER A 376 10.20 11.60 8.69
CA SER A 376 10.98 11.50 9.93
C SER A 376 12.13 12.50 10.04
N TYR A 377 12.81 12.79 8.93
CA TYR A 377 13.86 13.81 8.91
C TYR A 377 13.30 15.21 9.16
N ALA A 378 12.23 15.59 8.45
CA ALA A 378 11.64 16.91 8.57
C ALA A 378 11.06 17.17 9.96
N ILE A 379 10.39 16.18 10.56
CA ILE A 379 9.83 16.34 11.91
C ILE A 379 10.92 16.39 12.99
N ALA A 380 12.02 15.64 12.81
CA ALA A 380 13.14 15.67 13.75
C ALA A 380 13.78 17.06 13.83
N GLU A 381 13.96 17.71 12.68
CA GLU A 381 14.45 19.08 12.59
C GLU A 381 13.41 20.07 13.13
N ARG A 382 12.15 19.95 12.67
CA ARG A 382 11.07 20.89 13.00
C ARG A 382 10.78 20.96 14.50
N TRP A 383 10.82 19.82 15.17
CA TRP A 383 10.48 19.69 16.59
C TRP A 383 11.70 19.50 17.49
N ASN A 384 12.91 19.65 16.92
CA ASN A 384 14.18 19.52 17.63
C ASN A 384 14.26 18.23 18.47
N LEU A 385 13.93 17.09 17.86
CA LEU A 385 13.74 15.82 18.58
C LEU A 385 15.05 15.17 19.07
N GLY A 386 16.20 15.65 18.58
CA GLY A 386 17.53 15.26 19.04
C GLY A 386 17.89 13.78 18.82
N GLU A 387 19.00 13.35 19.44
CA GLU A 387 19.53 11.99 19.32
C GLU A 387 18.60 10.91 19.90
N GLU A 388 17.76 11.27 20.88
CA GLU A 388 16.81 10.31 21.47
C GLU A 388 15.84 9.76 20.43
N TYR A 389 15.34 10.60 19.52
CA TYR A 389 14.43 10.18 18.46
C TYR A 389 15.07 9.21 17.47
N TRP A 390 16.30 9.52 17.05
CA TRP A 390 17.06 8.69 16.12
C TRP A 390 17.52 7.37 16.74
N GLY A 391 17.88 7.39 18.03
CA GLY A 391 18.28 6.22 18.80
C GLY A 391 17.11 5.38 19.32
N TYR A 392 15.87 5.85 19.20
CA TYR A 392 14.70 5.13 19.71
C TYR A 392 14.43 3.86 18.90
N ALA A 393 14.78 2.70 19.47
CA ALA A 393 14.70 1.41 18.80
C ALA A 393 13.31 1.06 18.23
N LYS A 394 12.22 1.62 18.79
CA LYS A 394 10.86 1.39 18.25
C LYS A 394 10.52 2.28 17.05
N ASN A 395 11.22 3.38 16.81
CA ASN A 395 11.02 4.20 15.61
C ASN A 395 11.48 3.49 14.34
N LYS A 396 12.39 2.51 14.45
CA LYS A 396 12.84 1.70 13.31
C LYS A 396 13.35 2.59 12.17
N LEU A 397 14.16 3.60 12.48
CA LEU A 397 14.86 4.41 11.48
C LEU A 397 16.25 3.83 11.24
N TRP A 398 16.62 3.69 9.98
CA TRP A 398 17.95 3.19 9.61
C TRP A 398 18.95 4.33 9.43
N SER A 399 18.48 5.50 9.00
CA SER A 399 19.34 6.58 8.54
C SER A 399 18.80 7.95 8.93
N PRO A 400 19.68 8.92 9.26
CA PRO A 400 19.29 10.31 9.51
C PRO A 400 18.74 11.00 8.26
N PHE A 401 18.72 10.34 7.10
CA PHE A 401 18.04 10.81 5.90
C PHE A 401 16.51 10.60 5.95
N GLY A 402 16.00 9.89 6.97
CA GLY A 402 14.56 9.64 7.17
C GLY A 402 14.06 8.32 6.60
N TYR A 403 14.95 7.36 6.35
CA TYR A 403 14.57 6.03 5.85
C TYR A 403 14.21 5.08 6.99
N PRO A 404 13.02 4.43 6.94
CA PRO A 404 12.69 3.37 7.88
C PRO A 404 13.52 2.11 7.60
N VAL A 405 13.65 1.27 8.62
CA VAL A 405 14.14 -0.10 8.49
C VAL A 405 13.16 -0.89 7.62
N HIS A 406 13.65 -1.38 6.49
CA HIS A 406 12.90 -2.24 5.58
C HIS A 406 13.89 -3.11 4.79
N HIS A 407 13.95 -4.41 5.10
CA HIS A 407 14.89 -5.38 4.51
C HIS A 407 16.37 -5.08 4.80
N ALA A 408 16.68 -4.58 6.00
CA ALA A 408 18.04 -4.22 6.39
C ALA A 408 18.79 -5.37 7.09
N ASN A 409 19.52 -5.05 8.15
CA ASN A 409 20.33 -6.01 8.88
C ASN A 409 19.50 -7.16 9.50
N GLU A 410 18.21 -6.93 9.76
CA GLU A 410 17.28 -7.96 10.21
C GLU A 410 16.98 -9.03 9.15
N ALA A 411 17.15 -8.71 7.87
CA ALA A 411 16.83 -9.60 6.76
C ALA A 411 18.06 -10.30 6.17
N SER A 412 19.25 -9.67 6.21
CA SER A 412 20.47 -10.22 5.61
C SER A 412 21.76 -9.82 6.35
N ALA A 413 21.68 -9.60 7.66
CA ALA A 413 22.81 -9.27 8.53
C ALA A 413 23.73 -8.19 7.92
N GLN A 414 25.02 -8.49 7.73
CA GLN A 414 26.01 -7.55 7.20
C GLN A 414 25.69 -7.09 5.76
N VAL A 415 25.18 -7.98 4.91
CA VAL A 415 24.84 -7.63 3.52
C VAL A 415 23.67 -6.65 3.50
N GLY A 416 22.64 -6.90 4.31
CA GLY A 416 21.52 -5.98 4.49
C GLY A 416 22.00 -4.60 4.93
N SER A 417 22.94 -4.52 5.89
CA SER A 417 23.54 -3.25 6.31
C SER A 417 24.25 -2.52 5.17
N ILE A 418 25.12 -3.21 4.42
CA ILE A 418 25.90 -2.61 3.32
C ILE A 418 24.97 -2.07 2.23
N VAL A 419 23.97 -2.86 1.84
CA VAL A 419 22.99 -2.47 0.83
C VAL A 419 22.24 -1.21 1.30
N ASN A 420 21.78 -1.15 2.55
CA ASN A 420 21.09 0.04 3.05
C ASN A 420 21.99 1.28 3.22
N CYS A 421 23.32 1.13 3.19
CA CYS A 421 24.24 2.27 3.09
C CYS A 421 24.41 2.79 1.66
N MET A 422 24.06 1.99 0.63
CA MET A 422 24.24 2.33 -0.78
C MET A 422 22.95 2.82 -1.47
N PHE A 423 21.78 2.45 -0.96
CA PHE A 423 20.49 2.76 -1.61
C PHE A 423 19.72 3.91 -0.91
N ASN A 424 19.18 4.80 -1.73
CA ASN A 424 18.58 6.09 -1.33
C ASN A 424 17.09 6.04 -0.98
N ARG A 425 16.53 4.88 -0.62
CA ARG A 425 15.13 4.82 -0.16
C ARG A 425 14.80 3.61 0.67
N ASP A 426 15.17 2.50 0.08
CA ASP A 426 14.52 1.23 0.23
C ASP A 426 15.44 0.27 -0.50
N CYS A 427 16.02 -0.70 0.20
CA CYS A 427 16.81 -1.72 -0.45
C CYS A 427 15.91 -2.74 -1.18
N MET A 428 14.98 -2.27 -2.01
CA MET A 428 14.16 -3.10 -2.92
C MET A 428 14.99 -3.78 -4.00
N THR A 429 16.25 -4.09 -3.76
CA THR A 429 16.83 -5.31 -4.28
C THR A 429 16.12 -6.51 -3.59
N HIS A 430 14.82 -6.70 -3.84
CA HIS A 430 14.19 -8.01 -3.65
C HIS A 430 15.05 -9.10 -4.30
N THR A 431 15.78 -8.75 -5.36
CA THR A 431 16.88 -9.51 -5.92
C THR A 431 17.88 -10.03 -4.88
N HIS A 432 18.43 -9.19 -3.98
CA HIS A 432 19.36 -9.65 -2.93
C HIS A 432 18.65 -10.50 -1.88
N ILE A 433 17.42 -10.14 -1.47
CA ILE A 433 16.62 -10.98 -0.56
C ILE A 433 16.29 -12.32 -1.21
N ASN A 434 16.06 -12.36 -2.52
CA ASN A 434 15.87 -13.60 -3.25
C ASN A 434 17.18 -14.40 -3.30
N PHE A 435 18.33 -13.77 -3.54
CA PHE A 435 19.62 -14.47 -3.54
C PHE A 435 19.97 -15.05 -2.15
N ILE A 436 19.92 -14.21 -1.12
CA ILE A 436 20.36 -14.56 0.25
C ILE A 436 19.29 -15.37 0.98
N GLY A 437 18.03 -14.94 0.85
CA GLY A 437 16.88 -15.51 1.52
C GLY A 437 16.15 -16.58 0.73
N SER A 438 16.51 -16.89 -0.52
CA SER A 438 15.98 -18.06 -1.27
C SER A 438 17.00 -19.19 -1.46
N GLY A 439 18.17 -19.11 -0.81
CA GLY A 439 19.14 -20.21 -0.79
C GLY A 439 19.67 -20.61 -2.17
N LEU A 440 19.63 -19.69 -3.15
CA LEU A 440 20.30 -19.92 -4.42
C LEU A 440 21.81 -20.02 -4.12
N PRO A 441 22.52 -20.99 -4.74
CA PRO A 441 23.95 -21.11 -4.51
C PRO A 441 24.63 -19.81 -4.93
N LEU A 442 25.34 -19.20 -3.99
CA LEU A 442 26.35 -18.17 -4.26
C LEU A 442 27.63 -18.82 -4.76
#